data_AF-A0A973PM25-F1
#
_entry.id   AF-A0A973PM25-F1
#
_cell.length_a   1.000
_cell.length_b   1.000
_cell.length_c   1.000
_cell.angle_alpha   90.00
_cell.angle_beta   90.00
_cell.angle_gamma   90.00
#
_symmetry.space_group_name_H-M   'P 1'
#
loop_
_entity.id
_entity.type
_entity.pdbx_description
1 polymer ?
#
loop_
_entity_poly.entity_id
_entity_poly.type
_entity_poly.pdbx_seq_one_letter_code
_entity_poly.pdbx_strand_id
1 'polypeptide(L)'
;MPRYRFGLPAYAVATLYVALALVLAVIGVIRRDAGPAWSLVVDRIGFLSDGFPRSRSLLVPVVGLAVVQGWAYFHVLRGRLRGEPARHGRAAGLLRLALYLTVGYTLLFFVPLDYPWWTWLSGDVLQAATAVLFFVVLRGTAPRWLRLAVLLGGLFVAAHDAAASVVSGLGVVWTEPTVLGFATQYGRPVWLALVLVAQGRDPRWSPVTVRVGVAALVVSAVQPSGFLVFSYPSEFPWRLLFLHLTIVLSVFSLAWTAMSAHDLGSPQPPRPLTVRMPVRRWPLPALAVLLPLLPAAANLARGVPYWLGPHNGVWWALREFTMGELLLLWVGADLLVGVGGAALLVLAAVLRRTRRAVRLAVLVLLAMAGAGAVGVATPGRTEDVPGIYASGDGISPLWFALALAGSALLLHLLYSAPRERRSGRQVLAAGLAVILVLALLPVADQSRGPSTTRDACRS
;
A
#
# COMPACT_ATOMS: atom_id res chain seq x y z
N MET A 1 22.72 -6.66 22.66
CA MET A 1 21.24 -6.64 22.67
C MET A 1 20.79 -7.21 24.02
N PRO A 2 20.00 -6.49 24.83
CA PRO A 2 18.56 -6.66 24.75
C PRO A 2 17.78 -5.38 25.12
N ARG A 3 17.47 -4.54 24.13
CA ARG A 3 16.60 -3.36 24.33
C ARG A 3 15.14 -3.74 24.57
N TYR A 4 14.74 -4.97 24.22
CA TYR A 4 13.36 -5.45 24.30
C TYR A 4 13.21 -6.54 25.37
N ARG A 5 12.05 -6.62 26.02
CA ARG A 5 11.80 -7.58 27.12
C ARG A 5 11.97 -9.03 26.63
N PHE A 6 11.36 -9.36 25.50
CA PHE A 6 11.35 -10.69 24.89
C PHE A 6 12.15 -10.71 23.58
N GLY A 7 13.15 -9.82 23.43
CA GLY A 7 13.90 -9.70 22.18
C GLY A 7 14.64 -10.97 21.78
N LEU A 8 15.25 -11.68 22.73
CA LEU A 8 15.98 -12.92 22.48
C LEU A 8 15.06 -14.07 22.03
N PRO A 9 14.00 -14.45 22.78
CA PRO A 9 13.11 -15.52 22.32
C PRO A 9 12.40 -15.17 21.01
N ALA A 10 11.99 -13.91 20.81
CA ALA A 10 11.41 -13.47 19.55
C ALA A 10 12.39 -13.61 18.37
N TYR A 11 13.67 -13.28 18.58
CA TYR A 11 14.70 -13.43 17.55
C TYR A 11 14.98 -14.90 17.23
N ALA A 12 15.03 -15.77 18.25
CA ALA A 12 15.20 -17.20 18.07
C ALA A 12 14.05 -17.80 17.24
N VAL A 13 12.79 -17.49 17.57
CA VAL A 13 11.60 -17.95 16.81
C VAL A 13 11.63 -17.45 15.37
N ALA A 14 11.88 -16.16 15.16
CA ALA A 14 11.97 -15.57 13.82
C ALA A 14 13.08 -16.22 12.97
N THR A 15 14.25 -16.43 13.57
CA THR A 15 15.41 -17.04 12.88
C THR A 15 15.14 -18.50 12.56
N LEU A 16 14.55 -19.26 13.50
CA LEU A 16 14.19 -20.66 13.29
C LEU A 16 13.16 -20.80 12.15
N TYR A 17 12.15 -19.92 12.12
CA TYR A 17 11.16 -19.89 11.04
C TYR A 17 11.79 -19.67 9.66
N VAL A 18 12.66 -18.66 9.55
CA VAL A 18 13.36 -18.35 8.28
C VAL A 18 14.31 -19.48 7.88
N ALA A 19 15.05 -20.04 8.84
CA ALA A 19 15.95 -21.17 8.59
C ALA A 19 15.20 -22.40 8.08
N LEU A 20 14.04 -22.71 8.68
CA LEU A 20 13.19 -23.81 8.23
C LEU A 20 12.70 -23.57 6.80
N ALA A 21 12.22 -22.37 6.47
CA ALA A 21 11.79 -22.03 5.11
C ALA A 21 12.95 -22.15 4.09
N LEU A 22 14.16 -21.73 4.46
CA LEU A 22 15.35 -21.90 3.63
C LEU A 22 15.70 -23.37 3.39
N VAL A 23 15.68 -24.20 4.44
CA VAL A 23 15.93 -25.64 4.32
C VAL A 23 14.90 -26.29 3.40
N LEU A 24 13.61 -25.99 3.56
CA LEU A 24 12.55 -26.50 2.69
C LEU A 24 12.72 -26.00 1.24
N ALA A 25 13.15 -24.76 1.04
CA ALA A 25 13.43 -24.23 -0.28
C ALA A 25 14.61 -24.96 -0.95
N VAL A 26 15.70 -25.23 -0.21
CA VAL A 26 16.84 -26.01 -0.72
C VAL A 26 16.43 -27.43 -1.10
N ILE A 27 15.63 -28.10 -0.26
CA ILE A 27 15.03 -29.40 -0.58
C ILE A 27 14.19 -29.29 -1.86
N GLY A 28 13.43 -28.22 -2.00
CA GLY A 28 12.63 -27.95 -3.19
C GLY A 28 13.45 -27.72 -4.46
N VAL A 29 14.63 -27.09 -4.37
CA VAL A 29 15.57 -26.99 -5.50
C VAL A 29 16.03 -28.39 -5.93
N ILE A 30 16.44 -29.23 -4.97
CA ILE A 30 16.94 -30.59 -5.22
C ILE A 30 15.85 -31.46 -5.87
N ARG A 31 14.62 -31.38 -5.35
CA ARG A 31 13.46 -32.18 -5.82
C ARG A 31 12.73 -31.57 -7.02
N ARG A 32 13.10 -30.36 -7.44
CA ARG A 32 12.38 -29.55 -8.43
C ARG A 32 10.90 -29.33 -8.09
N ASP A 33 10.59 -29.20 -6.80
CA ASP A 33 9.23 -29.00 -6.27
C ASP A 33 9.22 -27.93 -5.17
N ALA A 34 8.51 -26.82 -5.38
CA ALA A 34 8.39 -25.74 -4.40
C ALA A 34 7.35 -26.02 -3.29
N GLY A 35 6.61 -27.13 -3.38
CA GLY A 35 5.47 -27.47 -2.52
C GLY A 35 5.74 -27.34 -1.01
N PRO A 36 6.80 -27.95 -0.46
CA PRO A 36 7.07 -27.89 0.99
C PRO A 36 7.34 -26.46 1.50
N ALA A 37 8.09 -25.65 0.75
CA ALA A 37 8.35 -24.26 1.13
C ALA A 37 7.08 -23.41 0.94
N TRP A 38 6.30 -23.69 -0.10
CA TRP A 38 5.03 -23.03 -0.39
C TRP A 38 3.99 -23.28 0.70
N SER A 39 3.81 -24.52 1.16
CA SER A 39 2.84 -24.83 2.23
C SER A 39 3.20 -24.16 3.56
N LEU A 40 4.50 -24.10 3.91
CA LEU A 40 4.93 -23.41 5.14
C LEU A 40 4.67 -21.90 5.11
N VAL A 41 4.91 -21.26 3.96
CA VAL A 41 4.91 -19.79 3.85
C VAL A 41 3.56 -19.25 3.41
N VAL A 42 2.91 -19.92 2.47
CA VAL A 42 1.74 -19.40 1.76
C VAL A 42 0.47 -20.17 2.12
N ASP A 43 0.50 -21.50 2.05
CA ASP A 43 -0.69 -22.36 2.22
C ASP A 43 -0.69 -23.14 3.54
N ARG A 44 -0.80 -22.43 4.67
CA ARG A 44 -0.74 -23.08 5.99
C ARG A 44 -1.97 -23.87 6.39
N ILE A 45 -3.13 -23.51 5.85
CA ILE A 45 -4.43 -24.04 6.28
C ILE A 45 -4.99 -25.00 5.19
N GLY A 46 -4.23 -25.26 4.12
CA GLY A 46 -4.71 -26.05 2.98
C GLY A 46 -5.86 -25.38 2.24
N PHE A 47 -6.05 -24.07 2.46
CA PHE A 47 -7.13 -23.29 1.85
C PHE A 47 -6.80 -22.99 0.38
N LEU A 48 -5.53 -23.11 -0.01
CA LEU A 48 -5.03 -22.73 -1.33
C LEU A 48 -4.79 -24.01 -2.15
N SER A 49 -5.81 -24.36 -2.94
CA SER A 49 -5.98 -25.53 -3.81
C SER A 49 -4.71 -26.19 -4.41
N ASP A 50 -4.84 -27.50 -4.69
CA ASP A 50 -3.93 -28.34 -5.51
C ASP A 50 -3.67 -27.84 -6.96
N GLY A 51 -4.33 -26.75 -7.40
CA GLY A 51 -4.24 -26.23 -8.76
C GLY A 51 -3.12 -25.22 -9.05
N PHE A 52 -2.36 -24.75 -8.04
CA PHE A 52 -1.31 -23.76 -8.28
C PHE A 52 0.02 -24.42 -8.70
N PRO A 53 0.62 -24.06 -9.86
CA PRO A 53 1.85 -24.69 -10.32
C PRO A 53 3.02 -24.34 -9.39
N ARG A 54 3.49 -25.33 -8.61
CA ARG A 54 4.59 -25.26 -7.63
C ARG A 54 5.98 -25.24 -8.29
N SER A 55 6.13 -24.40 -9.31
CA SER A 55 7.35 -24.30 -10.11
C SER A 55 8.54 -23.77 -9.31
N ARG A 56 9.76 -24.19 -9.68
CA ARG A 56 11.02 -23.76 -9.04
C ARG A 56 11.26 -22.24 -9.05
N SER A 57 10.67 -21.52 -10.00
CA SER A 57 10.79 -20.05 -10.07
C SER A 57 10.13 -19.35 -8.88
N LEU A 58 9.22 -20.03 -8.16
CA LEU A 58 8.57 -19.52 -6.96
C LEU A 58 9.44 -19.61 -5.71
N LEU A 59 10.52 -20.39 -5.72
CA LEU A 59 11.36 -20.57 -4.53
C LEU A 59 11.97 -19.25 -4.03
N VAL A 60 12.42 -18.40 -4.95
CA VAL A 60 12.99 -17.08 -4.61
C VAL A 60 11.95 -16.17 -3.94
N PRO A 61 10.76 -15.91 -4.53
CA PRO A 61 9.75 -15.09 -3.88
C PRO A 61 9.25 -15.72 -2.57
N VAL A 62 9.09 -17.04 -2.49
CA VAL A 62 8.68 -17.74 -1.26
C VAL A 62 9.68 -17.52 -0.12
N VAL A 63 10.99 -17.61 -0.39
CA VAL A 63 12.02 -17.30 0.62
C VAL A 63 11.97 -15.82 1.02
N GLY A 64 11.80 -14.91 0.06
CA GLY A 64 11.62 -13.48 0.35
C GLY A 64 10.44 -13.22 1.27
N LEU A 65 9.30 -13.87 1.00
CA LEU A 65 8.11 -13.81 1.83
C LEU A 65 8.36 -14.39 3.23
N ALA A 66 9.06 -15.52 3.34
CA ALA A 66 9.42 -16.11 4.62
C ALA A 66 10.27 -15.16 5.49
N VAL A 67 11.21 -14.43 4.88
CA VAL A 67 12.02 -13.40 5.56
C VAL A 67 11.12 -12.26 6.08
N VAL A 68 10.15 -11.81 5.29
CA VAL A 68 9.18 -10.78 5.71
C VAL A 68 8.29 -11.28 6.85
N GLN A 69 7.80 -12.51 6.79
CA GLN A 69 7.01 -13.11 7.87
C GLN A 69 7.85 -13.31 9.15
N GLY A 70 9.09 -13.79 9.03
CA GLY A 70 10.03 -13.91 10.15
C GLY A 70 10.31 -12.56 10.82
N TRP A 71 10.48 -11.50 10.02
CA TRP A 71 10.57 -10.13 10.53
C TRP A 71 9.29 -9.74 11.30
N ALA A 72 8.12 -10.04 10.76
CA ALA A 72 6.85 -9.77 11.44
C ALA A 72 6.74 -10.53 12.78
N TYR A 73 7.14 -11.82 12.83
CA TYR A 73 7.17 -12.60 14.07
C TYR A 73 8.08 -12.00 15.12
N PHE A 74 9.27 -11.54 14.74
CA PHE A 74 10.12 -10.82 15.66
C PHE A 74 9.40 -9.59 16.24
N HIS A 75 8.73 -8.80 15.40
CA HIS A 75 8.03 -7.59 15.82
C HIS A 75 6.78 -7.85 16.69
N VAL A 76 6.09 -8.96 16.45
CA VAL A 76 4.95 -9.41 17.25
C VAL A 76 5.41 -9.93 18.62
N LEU A 77 6.49 -10.71 18.67
CA LEU A 77 6.92 -11.42 19.89
C LEU A 77 7.88 -10.61 20.78
N ARG A 78 8.63 -9.64 20.24
CA ARG A 78 9.73 -8.96 20.97
C ARG A 78 9.29 -8.26 22.27
N GLY A 79 8.01 -7.93 22.41
CA GLY A 79 7.51 -7.17 23.55
C GLY A 79 7.88 -5.69 23.51
N ARG A 80 7.53 -4.98 24.58
CA ARG A 80 7.90 -3.58 24.79
C ARG A 80 9.40 -3.39 25.01
N LEU A 81 9.88 -2.16 24.85
CA LEU A 81 11.22 -1.75 25.26
C LEU A 81 11.40 -1.97 26.78
N ARG A 82 12.60 -2.41 27.19
CA ARG A 82 12.98 -2.51 28.60
C ARG A 82 13.10 -1.09 29.18
N GLY A 83 12.66 -0.92 30.42
CA GLY A 83 12.63 0.37 31.12
C GLY A 83 11.37 0.54 31.96
N GLU A 84 11.28 1.65 32.68
CA GLU A 84 10.08 1.99 33.44
C GLU A 84 8.87 2.08 32.48
N PRO A 85 7.74 1.42 32.79
CA PRO A 85 6.53 1.58 31.99
C PRO A 85 6.14 3.05 31.91
N ALA A 86 5.91 3.53 30.69
CA ALA A 86 5.35 4.85 30.53
C ALA A 86 3.93 4.88 31.14
N ARG A 87 3.68 5.86 32.01
CA ARG A 87 2.39 6.01 32.70
C ARG A 87 1.42 6.79 31.81
N HIS A 88 0.89 6.14 30.77
CA HIS A 88 -0.07 6.76 29.83
C HIS A 88 -1.54 6.70 30.29
N GLY A 89 -1.79 6.30 31.53
CA GLY A 89 -3.12 6.18 32.11
C GLY A 89 -3.89 4.92 31.71
N ARG A 90 -5.06 4.72 32.32
CA ARG A 90 -5.89 3.50 32.16
C ARG A 90 -6.33 3.26 30.72
N ALA A 91 -6.73 4.30 29.99
CA ALA A 91 -7.22 4.18 28.62
C ALA A 91 -6.14 3.64 27.65
N ALA A 92 -4.88 4.10 27.78
CA ALA A 92 -3.78 3.58 26.98
C ALA A 92 -3.46 2.12 27.33
N GLY A 93 -3.57 1.74 28.60
CA GLY A 93 -3.47 0.35 29.05
C GLY A 93 -4.55 -0.55 28.42
N LEU A 94 -5.80 -0.09 28.39
CA LEU A 94 -6.91 -0.80 27.76
C LEU A 94 -6.74 -0.93 26.24
N LEU A 95 -6.33 0.15 25.55
CA LEU A 95 -6.04 0.09 24.11
C LEU A 95 -4.92 -0.92 23.82
N ARG A 96 -3.87 -0.92 24.64
CA ARG A 96 -2.78 -1.89 24.52
C ARG A 96 -3.26 -3.33 24.70
N LEU A 97 -4.14 -3.59 25.67
CA LEU A 97 -4.75 -4.90 25.86
C LEU A 97 -5.59 -5.30 24.64
N ALA A 98 -6.47 -4.41 24.16
CA ALA A 98 -7.29 -4.66 22.98
C ALA A 98 -6.44 -5.02 21.75
N LEU A 99 -5.36 -4.28 21.49
CA LEU A 99 -4.44 -4.57 20.38
C LEU A 99 -3.75 -5.94 20.52
N TYR A 100 -3.36 -6.34 21.74
CA TYR A 100 -2.82 -7.69 21.96
C TYR A 100 -3.87 -8.79 21.79
N LEU A 101 -5.10 -8.55 22.24
CA LEU A 101 -6.21 -9.47 22.01
C LEU A 101 -6.50 -9.60 20.52
N THR A 102 -6.47 -8.51 19.75
CA THR A 102 -6.56 -8.57 18.28
C THR A 102 -5.44 -9.42 17.67
N VAL A 103 -4.19 -9.24 18.10
CA VAL A 103 -3.06 -10.07 17.64
C VAL A 103 -3.28 -11.54 17.98
N GLY A 104 -3.66 -11.85 19.22
CA GLY A 104 -3.92 -13.23 19.65
C GLY A 104 -5.10 -13.87 18.90
N TYR A 105 -6.18 -13.09 18.70
CA TYR A 105 -7.34 -13.49 17.92
C TYR A 105 -6.98 -13.79 16.47
N THR A 106 -6.19 -12.93 15.82
CA THR A 106 -5.70 -13.21 14.45
C THR A 106 -4.81 -14.45 14.41
N LEU A 107 -3.96 -14.65 15.42
CA LEU A 107 -3.12 -15.84 15.51
C LEU A 107 -3.93 -17.13 15.73
N LEU A 108 -5.08 -17.03 16.39
CA LEU A 108 -5.97 -18.18 16.62
C LEU A 108 -6.39 -18.79 15.29
N PHE A 109 -6.77 -18.00 14.28
CA PHE A 109 -7.18 -18.52 12.95
C PHE A 109 -6.07 -19.23 12.16
N PHE A 110 -4.83 -19.22 12.64
CA PHE A 110 -3.77 -20.05 12.06
C PHE A 110 -3.71 -21.46 12.68
N VAL A 111 -4.50 -21.73 13.71
CA VAL A 111 -4.66 -23.08 14.26
C VAL A 111 -5.76 -23.79 13.45
N PRO A 112 -5.52 -25.03 12.97
CA PRO A 112 -6.49 -25.77 12.15
C PRO A 112 -7.61 -26.34 13.03
N LEU A 113 -8.47 -25.47 13.55
CA LEU A 113 -9.67 -25.84 14.27
C LEU A 113 -10.90 -25.45 13.46
N ASP A 114 -11.98 -26.21 13.63
CA ASP A 114 -13.28 -25.83 13.12
C ASP A 114 -13.84 -24.68 13.98
N TYR A 115 -13.75 -23.47 13.45
CA TYR A 115 -14.28 -22.29 14.11
C TYR A 115 -15.77 -22.14 13.80
N PRO A 116 -16.65 -22.10 14.81
CA PRO A 116 -18.05 -21.78 14.56
C PRO A 116 -18.16 -20.33 14.06
N TRP A 117 -19.14 -20.05 13.20
CA TRP A 117 -19.30 -18.76 12.52
C TRP A 117 -19.38 -17.56 13.48
N TRP A 118 -19.87 -17.74 14.71
CA TRP A 118 -19.96 -16.64 15.68
C TRP A 118 -18.59 -16.18 16.19
N THR A 119 -17.52 -16.96 15.98
CA THR A 119 -16.16 -16.54 16.34
C THR A 119 -15.78 -15.25 15.64
N TRP A 120 -16.17 -15.07 14.37
CA TRP A 120 -15.94 -13.86 13.59
C TRP A 120 -16.46 -12.59 14.29
N LEU A 121 -17.63 -12.68 14.95
CA LEU A 121 -18.24 -11.58 15.72
C LEU A 121 -17.35 -11.09 16.85
N SER A 122 -16.56 -11.97 17.47
CA SER A 122 -15.64 -11.55 18.53
C SER A 122 -14.52 -10.65 18.00
N GLY A 123 -14.09 -10.87 16.75
CA GLY A 123 -13.20 -9.98 16.02
C GLY A 123 -13.81 -8.60 15.80
N ASP A 124 -15.09 -8.56 15.42
CA ASP A 124 -15.82 -7.31 15.16
C ASP A 124 -16.01 -6.50 16.44
N VAL A 125 -16.31 -7.17 17.56
CA VAL A 125 -16.37 -6.54 18.89
C VAL A 125 -15.01 -5.98 19.29
N LEU A 126 -13.92 -6.73 19.07
CA LEU A 126 -12.56 -6.24 19.33
C LEU A 126 -12.20 -5.03 18.46
N GLN A 127 -12.63 -5.01 17.20
CA GLN A 127 -12.43 -3.90 16.28
C GLN A 127 -13.21 -2.65 16.75
N ALA A 128 -14.48 -2.80 17.14
CA ALA A 128 -15.29 -1.72 17.70
C ALA A 128 -14.66 -1.16 18.99
N ALA A 129 -14.24 -2.04 19.91
CA ALA A 129 -13.55 -1.65 21.13
C ALA A 129 -12.25 -0.90 20.83
N THR A 130 -11.48 -1.35 19.84
CA THR A 130 -10.24 -0.69 19.39
C THR A 130 -10.52 0.71 18.84
N ALA A 131 -11.57 0.90 18.04
CA ALA A 131 -11.97 2.21 17.51
C ALA A 131 -12.35 3.20 18.63
N VAL A 132 -13.15 2.74 19.60
CA VAL A 132 -13.53 3.53 20.79
C VAL A 132 -12.31 3.89 21.63
N LEU A 133 -11.42 2.94 21.87
CA LEU A 133 -10.22 3.16 22.67
C LEU A 133 -9.24 4.11 21.97
N PHE A 134 -9.09 4.04 20.64
CA PHE A 134 -8.33 5.05 19.88
C PHE A 134 -8.94 6.45 20.06
N PHE A 135 -10.26 6.60 19.94
CA PHE A 135 -10.94 7.88 20.15
C PHE A 135 -10.62 8.48 21.52
N VAL A 136 -10.61 7.67 22.58
CA VAL A 136 -10.30 8.10 23.94
C VAL A 136 -8.81 8.42 24.11
N VAL A 137 -7.92 7.52 23.67
CA VAL A 137 -6.46 7.65 23.84
C VAL A 137 -5.91 8.86 23.09
N LEU A 138 -6.46 9.18 21.92
CA LEU A 138 -6.06 10.33 21.10
C LEU A 138 -6.53 11.69 21.65
N ARG A 139 -7.22 11.72 22.80
CA ARG A 139 -7.63 12.95 23.47
C ARG A 139 -6.38 13.75 23.88
N GLY A 140 -6.29 14.99 23.39
CA GLY A 140 -5.20 15.92 23.69
C GLY A 140 -4.08 15.95 22.64
N THR A 141 -3.98 14.96 21.74
CA THR A 141 -2.95 14.91 20.69
C THR A 141 -3.50 15.09 19.28
N ALA A 142 -4.74 14.64 19.03
CA ALA A 142 -5.42 14.79 17.75
C ALA A 142 -6.61 15.77 17.83
N PRO A 143 -6.90 16.51 16.74
CA PRO A 143 -8.07 17.38 16.69
C PRO A 143 -9.37 16.57 16.77
N ARG A 144 -10.44 17.20 17.29
CA ARG A 144 -11.74 16.54 17.54
C ARG A 144 -12.32 15.86 16.31
N TRP A 145 -12.28 16.52 15.13
CA TRP A 145 -12.82 15.97 13.89
C TRP A 145 -12.10 14.66 13.49
N LEU A 146 -10.78 14.59 13.62
CA LEU A 146 -10.00 13.40 13.25
C LEU A 146 -10.32 12.23 14.19
N ARG A 147 -10.47 12.53 15.48
CA ARG A 147 -10.88 11.53 16.47
C ARG A 147 -12.27 10.98 16.16
N LEU A 148 -13.23 11.86 15.87
CA LEU A 148 -14.59 11.45 15.48
C LEU A 148 -14.58 10.64 14.18
N ALA A 149 -13.79 11.02 13.19
CA ALA A 149 -13.64 10.26 11.95
C ALA A 149 -13.05 8.85 12.20
N VAL A 150 -12.04 8.73 13.07
CA VAL A 150 -11.50 7.42 13.50
C VAL A 150 -12.55 6.59 14.22
N LEU A 151 -13.36 7.19 15.10
CA LEU A 151 -14.43 6.49 15.82
C LEU A 151 -15.49 5.99 14.85
N LEU A 152 -16.08 6.90 14.06
CA LEU A 152 -17.19 6.61 13.17
C LEU A 152 -16.79 5.62 12.08
N GLY A 153 -15.62 5.82 11.45
CA GLY A 153 -15.12 4.88 10.44
C GLY A 153 -14.85 3.50 11.02
N GLY A 154 -14.34 3.41 12.25
CA GLY A 154 -14.03 2.13 12.88
C GLY A 154 -15.28 1.37 13.33
N LEU A 155 -16.26 2.09 13.89
CA LEU A 155 -17.55 1.53 14.26
C LEU A 155 -18.36 1.12 13.02
N PHE A 156 -18.29 1.90 11.94
CA PHE A 156 -18.92 1.54 10.67
C PHE A 156 -18.35 0.23 10.12
N VAL A 157 -17.02 0.10 10.05
CA VAL A 157 -16.35 -1.14 9.62
C VAL A 157 -16.74 -2.32 10.51
N ALA A 158 -16.69 -2.15 11.84
CA ALA A 158 -17.05 -3.23 12.77
C ALA A 158 -18.52 -3.63 12.66
N ALA A 159 -19.45 -2.68 12.54
CA ALA A 159 -20.87 -2.96 12.40
C ALA A 159 -21.17 -3.68 11.08
N HIS A 160 -20.49 -3.27 10.02
CA HIS A 160 -20.59 -3.93 8.73
C HIS A 160 -20.06 -5.36 8.78
N ASP A 161 -18.83 -5.57 9.26
CA ASP A 161 -18.21 -6.91 9.35
C ASP A 161 -19.06 -7.85 10.23
N ALA A 162 -19.66 -7.31 11.31
CA ALA A 162 -20.60 -8.06 12.15
C ALA A 162 -21.88 -8.44 11.40
N ALA A 163 -22.48 -7.52 10.64
CA ALA A 163 -23.66 -7.82 9.85
C ALA A 163 -23.36 -8.89 8.78
N ALA A 164 -22.23 -8.77 8.07
CA ALA A 164 -21.77 -9.75 7.10
C ALA A 164 -21.56 -11.13 7.74
N SER A 165 -20.95 -11.18 8.93
CA SER A 165 -20.72 -12.41 9.68
C SER A 165 -22.03 -13.08 10.11
N VAL A 166 -23.00 -12.32 10.62
CA VAL A 166 -24.34 -12.84 10.98
C VAL A 166 -25.04 -13.41 9.75
N VAL A 167 -25.05 -12.65 8.66
CA VAL A 167 -25.77 -13.04 7.44
C VAL A 167 -25.16 -14.29 6.81
N SER A 168 -23.82 -14.33 6.72
CA SER A 168 -23.10 -15.52 6.27
C SER A 168 -23.36 -16.72 7.18
N GLY A 169 -23.35 -16.52 8.50
CA GLY A 169 -23.65 -17.57 9.48
C GLY A 169 -25.09 -18.10 9.41
N LEU A 170 -26.04 -17.27 8.99
CA LEU A 170 -27.44 -17.65 8.75
C LEU A 170 -27.68 -18.25 7.34
N GLY A 171 -26.65 -18.30 6.49
CA GLY A 171 -26.77 -18.80 5.11
C GLY A 171 -27.62 -17.91 4.20
N VAL A 172 -27.82 -16.64 4.56
CA VAL A 172 -28.63 -15.69 3.77
C VAL A 172 -27.74 -15.07 2.69
N VAL A 173 -28.22 -15.08 1.45
CA VAL A 173 -27.54 -14.40 0.33
C VAL A 173 -27.68 -12.90 0.51
N TRP A 174 -26.57 -12.22 0.79
CA TRP A 174 -26.53 -10.78 0.95
C TRP A 174 -26.11 -10.12 -0.36
N THR A 175 -27.07 -9.47 -1.02
CA THR A 175 -26.79 -8.61 -2.17
C THR A 175 -26.46 -7.22 -1.67
N GLU A 176 -25.18 -6.85 -1.61
CA GLU A 176 -24.80 -5.49 -1.24
C GLU A 176 -25.26 -4.48 -2.28
N PRO A 177 -25.94 -3.40 -1.87
CA PRO A 177 -26.02 -2.21 -2.71
C PRO A 177 -24.59 -1.77 -3.07
N THR A 178 -24.35 -1.40 -4.33
CA THR A 178 -23.01 -1.00 -4.82
C THR A 178 -22.36 0.10 -3.98
N VAL A 179 -23.15 1.02 -3.42
CA VAL A 179 -22.67 2.09 -2.54
C VAL A 179 -22.16 1.54 -1.21
N LEU A 180 -22.79 0.49 -0.68
CA LEU A 180 -22.34 -0.18 0.53
C LEU A 180 -21.05 -0.94 0.24
N GLY A 181 -20.96 -1.67 -0.88
CA GLY A 181 -19.71 -2.33 -1.33
C GLY A 181 -18.49 -1.40 -1.32
N PHE A 182 -18.65 -0.18 -1.84
CA PHE A 182 -17.57 0.81 -1.79
C PHE A 182 -17.17 1.21 -0.38
N ALA A 183 -18.16 1.45 0.47
CA ALA A 183 -17.92 1.82 1.86
C ALA A 183 -17.25 0.68 2.64
N THR A 184 -17.48 -0.58 2.27
CA THR A 184 -16.95 -1.76 2.96
C THR A 184 -15.53 -2.06 2.50
N GLN A 185 -15.29 -2.02 1.19
CA GLN A 185 -13.98 -2.20 0.58
C GLN A 185 -12.97 -1.14 1.04
N TYR A 186 -13.37 0.15 1.07
CA TYR A 186 -12.47 1.23 1.46
C TYR A 186 -12.62 1.69 2.90
N GLY A 187 -13.68 1.29 3.60
CA GLY A 187 -13.91 1.70 4.98
C GLY A 187 -12.73 1.35 5.88
N ARG A 188 -12.20 0.13 5.75
CA ARG A 188 -11.05 -0.33 6.54
C ARG A 188 -9.74 0.40 6.18
N PRO A 189 -9.33 0.53 4.90
CA PRO A 189 -8.21 1.38 4.50
C PRO A 189 -8.34 2.84 4.95
N VAL A 190 -9.50 3.45 4.77
CA VAL A 190 -9.76 4.86 5.15
C VAL A 190 -9.65 5.00 6.66
N TRP A 191 -10.27 4.11 7.43
CA TRP A 191 -10.15 4.09 8.88
C TRP A 191 -8.71 3.95 9.34
N LEU A 192 -7.96 3.00 8.77
CA LEU A 192 -6.55 2.78 9.10
C LEU A 192 -5.72 4.02 8.74
N ALA A 193 -5.97 4.66 7.60
CA ALA A 193 -5.32 5.91 7.22
C ALA A 193 -5.55 7.02 8.25
N LEU A 194 -6.78 7.19 8.72
CA LEU A 194 -7.13 8.16 9.77
C LEU A 194 -6.40 7.85 11.09
N VAL A 195 -6.33 6.57 11.48
CA VAL A 195 -5.58 6.11 12.67
C VAL A 195 -4.10 6.43 12.52
N LEU A 196 -3.47 6.14 11.38
CA LEU A 196 -2.04 6.41 11.13
C LEU A 196 -1.74 7.90 11.12
N VAL A 197 -2.64 8.70 10.57
CA VAL A 197 -2.57 10.17 10.57
C VAL A 197 -2.66 10.73 12.00
N ALA A 198 -3.44 10.10 12.87
CA ALA A 198 -3.51 10.44 14.29
C ALA A 198 -2.25 9.95 15.06
N GLN A 199 -1.84 8.69 14.87
CA GLN A 199 -0.62 8.12 15.48
C GLN A 199 0.63 8.93 15.09
N GLY A 200 0.74 9.38 13.84
CA GLY A 200 1.87 10.19 13.38
C GLY A 200 1.96 11.59 14.04
N ARG A 201 0.90 12.06 14.69
CA ARG A 201 0.88 13.32 15.47
C ARG A 201 1.18 13.10 16.94
N ASP A 202 0.90 11.92 17.47
CA ASP A 202 1.02 11.56 18.87
C ASP A 202 2.39 10.93 19.17
N PRO A 203 3.17 11.47 20.12
CA PRO A 203 4.51 10.95 20.44
C PRO A 203 4.52 9.56 21.07
N ARG A 204 3.35 9.01 21.46
CA ARG A 204 3.23 7.65 21.99
C ARG A 204 3.63 6.58 20.99
N TRP A 205 3.44 6.83 19.69
CA TRP A 205 3.79 5.87 18.65
C TRP A 205 5.08 6.25 17.95
N SER A 206 5.96 5.26 17.77
CA SER A 206 7.22 5.47 17.09
C SER A 206 6.98 5.71 15.58
N PRO A 207 7.84 6.50 14.92
CA PRO A 207 7.77 6.67 13.48
C PRO A 207 7.90 5.36 12.70
N VAL A 208 8.54 4.34 13.28
CA VAL A 208 8.69 3.03 12.64
C VAL A 208 7.33 2.30 12.63
N THR A 209 6.61 2.30 13.74
CA THR A 209 5.26 1.72 13.83
C THR A 209 4.32 2.36 12.82
N VAL A 210 4.32 3.69 12.72
CA VAL A 210 3.48 4.39 11.73
C VAL A 210 3.86 3.99 10.30
N ARG A 211 5.14 3.82 9.95
CA ARG A 211 5.55 3.35 8.61
C ARG A 211 5.13 1.91 8.32
N VAL A 212 5.23 1.03 9.31
CA VAL A 212 4.74 -0.36 9.20
C VAL A 212 3.23 -0.36 8.98
N GLY A 213 2.50 0.50 9.68
CA GLY A 213 1.07 0.70 9.45
C GLY A 213 0.75 1.28 8.07
N VAL A 214 1.57 2.19 7.53
CA VAL A 214 1.43 2.64 6.14
C VAL A 214 1.64 1.49 5.16
N ALA A 215 2.61 0.60 5.39
CA ALA A 215 2.76 -0.60 4.58
C ALA A 215 1.51 -1.50 4.67
N ALA A 216 0.96 -1.69 5.87
CA ALA A 216 -0.30 -2.42 6.08
C ALA A 216 -1.48 -1.78 5.33
N LEU A 217 -1.60 -0.44 5.37
CA LEU A 217 -2.60 0.31 4.62
C LEU A 217 -2.47 0.10 3.11
N VAL A 218 -1.25 0.16 2.57
CA VAL A 218 -1.01 -0.07 1.14
C VAL A 218 -1.42 -1.48 0.75
N VAL A 219 -1.03 -2.50 1.54
CA VAL A 219 -1.43 -3.88 1.28
C VAL A 219 -2.95 -4.02 1.35
N SER A 220 -3.58 -3.46 2.37
CA SER A 220 -5.04 -3.51 2.54
C SER A 220 -5.81 -2.78 1.44
N ALA A 221 -5.28 -1.68 0.90
CA ALA A 221 -5.92 -0.94 -0.18
C ALA A 221 -5.79 -1.64 -1.54
N VAL A 222 -4.77 -2.49 -1.68
CA VAL A 222 -4.47 -3.25 -2.91
C VAL A 222 -5.09 -4.64 -2.89
N GLN A 223 -5.48 -5.14 -1.71
CA GLN A 223 -6.13 -6.44 -1.57
C GLN A 223 -7.54 -6.41 -2.18
N PRO A 224 -7.87 -7.32 -3.11
CA PRO A 224 -9.23 -7.47 -3.61
C PRO A 224 -10.16 -7.92 -2.46
N SER A 225 -11.28 -7.23 -2.25
CA SER A 225 -12.32 -7.61 -1.28
C SER A 225 -13.19 -8.78 -1.76
N GLY A 226 -13.32 -8.97 -3.08
CA GLY A 226 -14.16 -10.01 -3.69
C GLY A 226 -13.36 -11.23 -4.15
N PHE A 227 -13.64 -12.39 -3.55
CA PHE A 227 -13.25 -13.70 -4.09
C PHE A 227 -14.15 -14.11 -5.26
N LEU A 228 -14.01 -13.46 -6.41
CA LEU A 228 -14.61 -14.00 -7.64
C LEU A 228 -13.53 -14.78 -8.39
N VAL A 229 -13.64 -16.11 -8.27
CA VAL A 229 -12.77 -17.08 -8.95
C VAL A 229 -13.13 -17.06 -10.43
N PHE A 230 -12.43 -16.25 -11.22
CA PHE A 230 -12.45 -16.38 -12.66
C PHE A 230 -11.48 -17.50 -13.06
N SER A 231 -12.01 -18.66 -13.42
CA SER A 231 -11.24 -19.73 -14.05
C SER A 231 -10.97 -19.38 -15.51
N TYR A 232 -9.76 -18.90 -15.81
CA TYR A 232 -9.27 -18.84 -17.18
C TYR A 232 -8.37 -20.07 -17.43
N PRO A 233 -8.69 -20.92 -18.42
CA PRO A 233 -8.05 -22.24 -18.57
C PRO A 233 -6.62 -22.23 -19.16
N SER A 234 -5.98 -21.10 -19.45
CA SER A 234 -4.74 -21.12 -20.27
C SER A 234 -3.62 -20.14 -19.93
N GLU A 235 -3.74 -19.28 -18.92
CA GLU A 235 -2.67 -18.33 -18.57
C GLU A 235 -2.09 -18.63 -17.18
N PHE A 236 -0.77 -18.47 -17.02
CA PHE A 236 -0.08 -18.58 -15.73
C PHE A 236 -0.90 -17.86 -14.64
N PRO A 237 -1.24 -18.49 -13.51
CA PRO A 237 -2.23 -17.94 -12.57
C PRO A 237 -1.64 -16.81 -11.70
N TRP A 238 -1.05 -15.79 -12.32
CA TRP A 238 -0.49 -14.62 -11.66
C TRP A 238 -1.52 -13.90 -10.78
N ARG A 239 -2.82 -14.03 -11.10
CA ARG A 239 -3.92 -13.54 -10.26
C ARG A 239 -3.94 -14.20 -8.90
N LEU A 240 -3.86 -15.53 -8.89
CA LEU A 240 -3.72 -16.30 -7.65
C LEU A 240 -2.42 -15.89 -6.97
N LEU A 241 -1.28 -15.84 -7.68
CA LEU A 241 -0.01 -15.41 -7.09
C LEU A 241 -0.11 -14.04 -6.38
N PHE A 242 -0.78 -13.08 -7.00
CA PHE A 242 -0.99 -11.75 -6.44
C PHE A 242 -1.87 -11.78 -5.18
N LEU A 243 -2.99 -12.51 -5.22
CA LEU A 243 -3.84 -12.72 -4.04
C LEU A 243 -3.05 -13.39 -2.90
N HIS A 244 -2.23 -14.38 -3.22
CA HIS A 244 -1.39 -15.06 -2.23
C HIS A 244 -0.33 -14.11 -1.67
N LEU A 245 0.25 -13.26 -2.51
CA LEU A 245 1.19 -12.24 -2.09
C LEU A 245 0.52 -11.23 -1.13
N THR A 246 -0.68 -10.75 -1.44
CA THR A 246 -1.39 -9.79 -0.56
C THR A 246 -1.78 -10.44 0.76
N ILE A 247 -2.26 -11.69 0.76
CA ILE A 247 -2.51 -12.47 1.98
C ILE A 247 -1.24 -12.60 2.81
N VAL A 248 -0.10 -12.96 2.21
CA VAL A 248 1.16 -13.07 2.94
C VAL A 248 1.64 -11.72 3.46
N LEU A 249 1.50 -10.65 2.68
CA LEU A 249 1.91 -9.31 3.09
C LEU A 249 0.97 -8.71 4.16
N SER A 250 -0.19 -9.33 4.44
CA SER A 250 -1.07 -8.94 5.55
C SER A 250 -0.39 -9.02 6.93
N VAL A 251 0.76 -9.69 7.04
CA VAL A 251 1.60 -9.67 8.25
C VAL A 251 2.02 -8.26 8.67
N PHE A 252 2.04 -7.29 7.76
CA PHE A 252 2.27 -5.89 8.13
C PHE A 252 1.17 -5.35 9.05
N SER A 253 -0.08 -5.74 8.84
CA SER A 253 -1.20 -5.35 9.73
C SER A 253 -0.99 -5.93 11.12
N LEU A 254 -0.63 -7.23 11.22
CA LEU A 254 -0.36 -7.89 12.49
C LEU A 254 0.84 -7.27 13.21
N ALA A 255 1.94 -7.03 12.49
CA ALA A 255 3.13 -6.38 13.01
C ALA A 255 2.83 -4.94 13.48
N TRP A 256 2.06 -4.18 12.70
CA TRP A 256 1.61 -2.84 13.09
C TRP A 256 0.80 -2.88 14.39
N THR A 257 -0.21 -3.73 14.49
CA THR A 257 -1.06 -3.87 15.69
C THR A 257 -0.22 -4.18 16.93
N ALA A 258 0.68 -5.18 16.83
CA ALA A 258 1.57 -5.54 17.93
C ALA A 258 2.55 -4.40 18.28
N MET A 259 3.14 -3.75 17.28
CA MET A 259 4.05 -2.62 17.50
C MET A 259 3.34 -1.41 18.11
N SER A 260 2.10 -1.14 17.73
CA SER A 260 1.27 -0.10 18.36
C SER A 260 1.01 -0.43 19.83
N ALA A 261 0.77 -1.70 20.18
CA ALA A 261 0.65 -2.15 21.56
C ALA A 261 1.97 -2.01 22.33
N HIS A 262 3.10 -2.34 21.69
CA HIS A 262 4.43 -2.20 22.28
C HIS A 262 4.80 -0.75 22.59
N ASP A 263 4.54 0.15 21.65
CA ASP A 263 4.86 1.57 21.77
C ASP A 263 4.05 2.23 22.89
N LEU A 264 2.77 1.88 23.04
CA LEU A 264 1.92 2.34 24.15
C LEU A 264 2.44 1.93 25.54
N GLY A 265 3.28 0.90 25.64
CA GLY A 265 3.90 0.46 26.90
C GLY A 265 5.37 0.86 27.05
N SER A 266 5.95 1.52 26.06
CA SER A 266 7.37 1.83 25.98
C SER A 266 7.67 3.27 26.42
N PRO A 267 8.88 3.53 26.96
CA PRO A 267 9.34 4.89 27.22
C PRO A 267 9.33 5.72 25.92
N GLN A 268 8.88 6.98 26.00
CA GLN A 268 8.85 7.85 24.83
C GLN A 268 10.22 8.46 24.56
N PRO A 269 10.75 8.38 23.33
CA PRO A 269 11.89 9.20 22.97
C PRO A 269 11.46 10.68 22.91
N PRO A 270 12.36 11.63 23.25
CA PRO A 270 12.08 13.05 23.11
C PRO A 270 11.70 13.39 21.67
N ARG A 271 10.65 14.20 21.50
CA ARG A 271 10.13 14.56 20.19
C ARG A 271 11.17 15.44 19.47
N PRO A 272 11.68 15.02 18.29
CA PRO A 272 12.52 15.91 17.51
C PRO A 272 11.71 17.13 17.10
N LEU A 273 12.22 18.32 17.41
CA LEU A 273 11.60 19.59 17.02
C LEU A 273 11.48 19.65 15.49
N THR A 274 10.33 20.13 15.01
CA THR A 274 10.09 20.25 13.57
C THR A 274 10.78 21.50 13.07
N VAL A 275 11.96 21.34 12.47
CA VAL A 275 12.69 22.46 11.87
C VAL A 275 12.11 22.78 10.49
N ARG A 276 11.57 24.00 10.32
CA ARG A 276 11.17 24.52 9.00
C ARG A 276 12.42 24.78 8.16
N MET A 277 12.35 24.45 6.87
CA MET A 277 13.45 24.74 5.96
C MET A 277 13.50 26.23 5.60
N PRO A 278 14.70 26.80 5.39
CA PRO A 278 14.83 28.18 4.94
C PRO A 278 14.14 28.36 3.58
N VAL A 279 13.64 29.57 3.34
CA VAL A 279 13.00 29.94 2.08
C VAL A 279 14.04 29.92 0.98
N ARG A 280 13.81 29.14 -0.07
CA ARG A 280 14.63 29.20 -1.28
C ARG A 280 14.14 30.34 -2.17
N ARG A 281 15.08 31.08 -2.77
CA ARG A 281 14.76 32.17 -3.71
C ARG A 281 14.12 31.58 -4.98
N TRP A 282 13.11 32.27 -5.51
CA TRP A 282 12.56 32.03 -6.85
C TRP A 282 13.67 32.15 -7.90
N PRO A 283 13.62 31.42 -9.04
CA PRO A 283 12.44 30.83 -9.71
C PRO A 283 12.30 29.30 -9.60
N LEU A 284 13.25 28.58 -9.02
CA LEU A 284 13.28 27.10 -9.09
C LEU A 284 12.03 26.40 -8.49
N PRO A 285 11.42 26.86 -7.38
CA PRO A 285 10.16 26.29 -6.91
C PRO A 285 8.99 26.48 -7.89
N ALA A 286 8.99 27.57 -8.67
CA ALA A 286 8.01 27.81 -9.74
C ALA A 286 8.09 26.71 -10.79
N LEU A 287 9.31 26.45 -11.25
CA LEU A 287 9.58 25.47 -12.28
C LEU A 287 9.12 24.07 -11.85
N ALA A 288 9.31 23.72 -10.57
CA ALA A 288 8.82 22.46 -10.03
C ALA A 288 7.30 22.32 -10.14
N VAL A 289 6.55 23.41 -9.91
CA VAL A 289 5.09 23.44 -10.02
C VAL A 289 4.64 23.45 -11.48
N LEU A 290 5.33 24.19 -12.34
CA LEU A 290 4.99 24.33 -13.76
C LEU A 290 5.18 23.03 -14.53
N LEU A 291 6.23 22.24 -14.23
CA LEU A 291 6.53 20.99 -14.92
C LEU A 291 5.32 20.05 -15.09
N PRO A 292 4.64 19.59 -14.00
CA PRO A 292 3.46 18.73 -14.13
C PRO A 292 2.22 19.45 -14.66
N LEU A 293 2.18 20.79 -14.62
CA LEU A 293 1.06 21.57 -15.13
C LEU A 293 1.04 21.65 -16.66
N LEU A 294 2.21 21.69 -17.31
CA LEU A 294 2.32 21.78 -18.76
C LEU A 294 1.61 20.65 -19.53
N PRO A 295 1.87 19.35 -19.25
CA PRO A 295 1.18 18.28 -19.96
C PRO A 295 -0.31 18.24 -19.61
N ALA A 296 -0.69 18.55 -18.36
CA ALA A 296 -2.09 18.67 -17.95
C ALA A 296 -2.84 19.76 -18.73
N ALA A 297 -2.26 20.96 -18.85
CA ALA A 297 -2.87 22.07 -19.56
C ALA A 297 -3.04 21.77 -21.06
N ALA A 298 -2.06 21.12 -21.69
CA ALA A 298 -2.16 20.75 -23.09
C ALA A 298 -3.14 19.58 -23.34
N ASN A 299 -3.30 18.66 -22.39
CA ASN A 299 -4.36 17.64 -22.41
C ASN A 299 -5.75 18.26 -22.27
N LEU A 300 -5.92 19.17 -21.31
CA LEU A 300 -7.16 19.93 -21.13
C LEU A 300 -7.52 20.78 -22.36
N ALA A 301 -6.52 21.41 -23.01
CA ALA A 301 -6.73 22.17 -24.24
C ALA A 301 -7.22 21.31 -25.42
N ARG A 302 -6.99 19.98 -25.37
CA ARG A 302 -7.50 18.99 -26.33
C ARG A 302 -8.79 18.31 -25.87
N GLY A 303 -9.36 18.70 -24.73
CA GLY A 303 -10.56 18.07 -24.16
C GLY A 303 -10.31 16.68 -23.57
N VAL A 304 -9.05 16.32 -23.26
CA VAL A 304 -8.69 15.02 -22.67
C VAL A 304 -8.29 15.24 -21.20
N PRO A 305 -9.18 15.03 -20.22
CA PRO A 305 -8.87 15.31 -18.81
C PRO A 305 -8.05 14.21 -18.12
N TYR A 306 -7.61 13.19 -18.85
CA TYR A 306 -6.96 12.00 -18.33
C TYR A 306 -5.43 12.10 -18.42
N TRP A 307 -4.73 11.37 -17.56
CA TRP A 307 -3.26 11.26 -17.61
C TRP A 307 -2.82 10.03 -18.41
N LEU A 308 -3.35 8.86 -18.06
CA LEU A 308 -3.07 7.55 -18.64
C LEU A 308 -4.25 7.04 -19.49
N GLY A 309 -5.49 7.36 -19.10
CA GLY A 309 -6.70 6.93 -19.78
C GLY A 309 -7.01 5.43 -19.63
N PRO A 310 -8.06 4.94 -20.29
CA PRO A 310 -8.55 3.55 -20.15
C PRO A 310 -7.85 2.53 -21.07
N HIS A 311 -6.83 2.93 -21.84
CA HIS A 311 -6.29 2.11 -22.93
C HIS A 311 -4.97 1.39 -22.61
N ASN A 312 -4.46 1.52 -21.39
CA ASN A 312 -3.20 0.90 -20.97
C ASN A 312 -3.41 -0.40 -20.19
N GLY A 313 -2.37 -1.23 -20.12
CA GLY A 313 -2.40 -2.49 -19.38
C GLY A 313 -2.66 -2.32 -17.88
N VAL A 314 -2.30 -1.17 -17.29
CA VAL A 314 -2.60 -0.86 -15.88
C VAL A 314 -4.10 -0.71 -15.66
N TRP A 315 -4.80 -0.02 -16.57
CA TRP A 315 -6.26 0.08 -16.54
C TRP A 315 -6.92 -1.29 -16.60
N TRP A 316 -6.50 -2.13 -17.55
CA TRP A 316 -7.04 -3.48 -17.72
C TRP A 316 -6.77 -4.35 -16.50
N ALA A 317 -5.54 -4.31 -15.96
CA ALA A 317 -5.23 -4.98 -14.72
C ALA A 317 -6.17 -4.51 -13.61
N LEU A 318 -6.28 -3.20 -13.35
CA LEU A 318 -7.14 -2.69 -12.30
C LEU A 318 -8.61 -3.09 -12.50
N ARG A 319 -9.14 -2.95 -13.72
CA ARG A 319 -10.51 -3.36 -14.06
C ARG A 319 -10.75 -4.83 -13.74
N GLU A 320 -9.80 -5.70 -14.08
CA GLU A 320 -9.89 -7.14 -13.84
C GLU A 320 -9.67 -7.54 -12.37
N PHE A 321 -8.77 -6.87 -11.63
CA PHE A 321 -8.42 -7.24 -10.25
C PHE A 321 -9.37 -6.72 -9.20
N THR A 322 -9.97 -5.56 -9.43
CA THR A 322 -10.48 -4.74 -8.33
C THR A 322 -12.00 -4.61 -8.30
N MET A 323 -12.70 -5.41 -9.11
CA MET A 323 -14.16 -5.51 -9.17
C MET A 323 -14.84 -4.14 -9.31
N GLY A 324 -14.35 -3.31 -10.23
CA GLY A 324 -14.95 -2.01 -10.59
C GLY A 324 -14.73 -0.88 -9.57
N GLU A 325 -14.37 -1.17 -8.32
CA GLU A 325 -14.32 -0.12 -7.30
C GLU A 325 -12.98 0.61 -7.23
N LEU A 326 -11.82 -0.08 -7.27
CA LEU A 326 -10.55 0.67 -7.41
C LEU A 326 -10.49 1.30 -8.79
N LEU A 327 -11.27 0.81 -9.75
CA LEU A 327 -11.42 1.48 -11.03
C LEU A 327 -11.92 2.91 -10.83
N LEU A 328 -12.90 3.16 -9.96
CA LEU A 328 -13.37 4.52 -9.69
C LEU A 328 -12.31 5.38 -9.01
N LEU A 329 -11.57 4.84 -8.04
CA LEU A 329 -10.45 5.56 -7.41
C LEU A 329 -9.33 5.83 -8.41
N TRP A 330 -9.04 4.88 -9.30
CA TRP A 330 -8.06 5.02 -10.34
C TRP A 330 -8.50 6.05 -11.38
N VAL A 331 -9.74 6.02 -11.84
CA VAL A 331 -10.35 7.07 -12.68
C VAL A 331 -10.21 8.41 -11.99
N GLY A 332 -10.54 8.51 -10.70
CA GLY A 332 -10.40 9.72 -9.92
C GLY A 332 -8.95 10.21 -9.83
N ALA A 333 -8.00 9.30 -9.61
CA ALA A 333 -6.57 9.62 -9.59
C ALA A 333 -6.04 10.03 -10.98
N ASP A 334 -6.46 9.34 -12.02
CA ASP A 334 -6.10 9.58 -13.41
C ASP A 334 -6.61 10.94 -13.88
N LEU A 335 -7.88 11.25 -13.57
CA LEU A 335 -8.46 12.57 -13.75
C LEU A 335 -7.73 13.63 -12.93
N LEU A 336 -7.49 13.38 -11.63
CA LEU A 336 -6.82 14.35 -10.76
C LEU A 336 -5.42 14.71 -11.27
N VAL A 337 -4.66 13.73 -11.76
CA VAL A 337 -3.35 13.99 -12.38
C VAL A 337 -3.51 14.69 -13.72
N GLY A 338 -4.43 14.23 -14.56
CA GLY A 338 -4.71 14.82 -15.88
C GLY A 338 -5.16 16.27 -15.84
N VAL A 339 -5.87 16.70 -14.79
CA VAL A 339 -6.28 18.10 -14.57
C VAL A 339 -5.27 18.94 -13.76
N GLY A 340 -4.08 18.41 -13.46
CA GLY A 340 -3.00 19.17 -12.83
C GLY A 340 -2.91 19.08 -11.30
N GLY A 341 -3.60 18.12 -10.65
CA GLY A 341 -3.53 17.90 -9.21
C GLY A 341 -2.12 17.59 -8.68
N ALA A 342 -1.25 17.01 -9.52
CA ALA A 342 0.17 16.85 -9.18
C ALA A 342 0.90 18.19 -8.99
N ALA A 343 0.54 19.23 -9.75
CA ALA A 343 1.08 20.59 -9.56
C ALA A 343 0.64 21.19 -8.22
N LEU A 344 -0.62 20.96 -7.81
CA LEU A 344 -1.13 21.39 -6.51
C LEU A 344 -0.41 20.67 -5.35
N LEU A 345 -0.08 19.39 -5.52
CA LEU A 345 0.72 18.64 -4.55
C LEU A 345 2.13 19.26 -4.39
N VAL A 346 2.80 19.59 -5.50
CA VAL A 346 4.10 20.27 -5.49
C VAL A 346 3.99 21.64 -4.80
N LEU A 347 2.99 22.44 -5.17
CA LEU A 347 2.74 23.75 -4.58
C LEU A 347 2.52 23.64 -3.07
N ALA A 348 1.67 22.71 -2.63
CA ALA A 348 1.43 22.46 -1.21
C ALA A 348 2.72 22.06 -0.47
N ALA A 349 3.59 21.25 -1.08
CA ALA A 349 4.88 20.88 -0.50
C ALA A 349 5.84 22.07 -0.37
N VAL A 350 5.93 22.91 -1.41
CA VAL A 350 6.72 24.15 -1.46
C VAL A 350 6.23 25.17 -0.43
N LEU A 351 4.91 25.32 -0.28
CA LEU A 351 4.32 26.25 0.69
C LEU A 351 4.48 25.77 2.13
N ARG A 352 4.33 24.46 2.39
CA ARG A 352 4.48 23.89 3.73
C ARG A 352 5.93 23.88 4.22
N ARG A 353 6.92 23.81 3.33
CA ARG A 353 8.38 23.88 3.63
C ARG A 353 8.84 22.91 4.73
N THR A 354 8.14 21.80 4.89
CA THR A 354 8.53 20.74 5.83
C THR A 354 9.24 19.63 5.08
N ARG A 355 10.31 19.08 5.67
CA ARG A 355 11.02 17.93 5.08
C ARG A 355 10.09 16.77 4.75
N ARG A 356 9.07 16.58 5.58
CA ARG A 356 8.07 15.51 5.41
C ARG A 356 7.18 15.76 4.20
N ALA A 357 6.63 16.97 4.05
CA ALA A 357 5.80 17.30 2.90
C ALA A 357 6.56 17.18 1.58
N VAL A 358 7.80 17.67 1.51
CA VAL A 358 8.60 17.56 0.30
C VAL A 358 8.95 16.12 -0.03
N ARG A 359 9.39 15.31 0.95
CA ARG A 359 9.66 13.89 0.71
C ARG A 359 8.42 13.12 0.25
N LEU A 360 7.26 13.40 0.86
CA LEU A 360 6.02 12.77 0.46
C LEU A 360 5.65 13.15 -0.98
N ALA A 361 5.72 14.44 -1.33
CA ALA A 361 5.46 14.88 -2.70
C ALA A 361 6.42 14.23 -3.70
N VAL A 362 7.72 14.20 -3.42
CA VAL A 362 8.73 13.53 -4.27
C VAL A 362 8.39 12.06 -4.47
N LEU A 363 8.05 11.32 -3.40
CA LEU A 363 7.70 9.90 -3.50
C LEU A 363 6.42 9.67 -4.31
N VAL A 364 5.39 10.49 -4.08
CA VAL A 364 4.11 10.39 -4.80
C VAL A 364 4.32 10.72 -6.29
N LEU A 365 5.07 11.76 -6.62
CA LEU A 365 5.40 12.12 -8.01
C LEU A 365 6.19 11.03 -8.72
N LEU A 366 7.19 10.43 -8.05
CA LEU A 366 7.96 9.31 -8.62
C LEU A 366 7.09 8.05 -8.81
N ALA A 367 6.19 7.76 -7.87
CA ALA A 367 5.26 6.65 -8.00
C ALA A 367 4.29 6.85 -9.18
N MET A 368 3.74 8.07 -9.33
CA MET A 368 2.93 8.43 -10.50
C MET A 368 3.76 8.32 -11.78
N ALA A 369 4.97 8.90 -11.83
CA ALA A 369 5.84 8.77 -13.00
C ALA A 369 6.12 7.31 -13.40
N GLY A 370 6.39 6.44 -12.41
CA GLY A 370 6.58 5.01 -12.63
C GLY A 370 5.33 4.33 -13.19
N ALA A 371 4.14 4.61 -12.63
CA ALA A 371 2.89 4.08 -13.15
C ALA A 371 2.59 4.56 -14.58
N GLY A 372 2.94 5.81 -14.91
CA GLY A 372 2.86 6.33 -16.28
C GLY A 372 3.75 5.57 -17.26
N ALA A 373 5.00 5.30 -16.86
CA ALA A 373 5.95 4.55 -17.67
C ALA A 373 5.53 3.09 -17.86
N VAL A 374 5.07 2.43 -16.80
CA VAL A 374 4.54 1.06 -16.86
C VAL A 374 3.30 1.00 -17.74
N GLY A 375 2.41 1.99 -17.64
CA GLY A 375 1.22 2.09 -18.49
C GLY A 375 1.55 2.14 -19.97
N VAL A 376 2.60 2.87 -20.36
CA VAL A 376 3.07 2.91 -21.77
C VAL A 376 3.76 1.60 -22.17
N ALA A 377 4.57 1.03 -21.29
CA ALA A 377 5.29 -0.22 -21.57
C ALA A 377 4.37 -1.47 -21.60
N THR A 378 3.13 -1.35 -21.15
CA THR A 378 2.13 -2.42 -21.13
C THR A 378 0.97 -2.04 -22.06
N PRO A 379 1.07 -2.28 -23.38
CA PRO A 379 -0.02 -1.97 -24.30
C PRO A 379 -1.29 -2.72 -23.86
N GLY A 380 -2.39 -1.98 -23.70
CA GLY A 380 -3.69 -2.56 -23.39
C GLY A 380 -4.30 -3.26 -24.61
N ARG A 381 -5.30 -4.12 -24.38
CA ARG A 381 -6.11 -4.66 -25.47
C ARG A 381 -6.93 -3.52 -26.09
N THR A 382 -6.88 -3.39 -27.41
CA THR A 382 -7.69 -2.46 -28.20
C THR A 382 -9.10 -3.02 -28.39
N GLU A 383 -9.75 -3.44 -27.31
CA GLU A 383 -11.18 -3.70 -27.36
C GLU A 383 -11.91 -2.36 -27.34
N ASP A 384 -12.95 -2.22 -28.17
CA ASP A 384 -13.76 -1.01 -28.27
C ASP A 384 -14.40 -0.71 -26.91
N VAL A 385 -13.78 0.19 -26.13
CA VAL A 385 -14.34 0.67 -24.86
C VAL A 385 -15.52 1.58 -25.22
N PRO A 386 -16.77 1.28 -24.81
CA PRO A 386 -17.92 2.04 -25.27
C PRO A 386 -17.89 3.51 -24.82
N GLY A 387 -17.93 4.42 -25.81
CA GLY A 387 -18.63 5.71 -25.86
C GLY A 387 -18.30 6.85 -24.87
N ILE A 388 -17.82 6.57 -23.65
CA ILE A 388 -17.58 7.62 -22.63
C ILE A 388 -16.15 8.17 -22.69
N TYR A 389 -15.22 7.38 -23.22
CA TYR A 389 -13.83 7.80 -23.42
C TYR A 389 -13.68 8.21 -24.88
N ALA A 390 -14.03 9.47 -25.17
CA ALA A 390 -13.85 10.05 -26.49
C ALA A 390 -12.38 9.90 -26.92
N SER A 391 -12.18 9.42 -28.15
CA SER A 391 -10.92 9.12 -28.82
C SER A 391 -10.11 10.38 -29.16
N GLY A 392 -9.87 11.24 -28.18
CA GLY A 392 -8.98 12.39 -28.34
C GLY A 392 -7.52 11.95 -28.22
N ASP A 393 -6.71 12.27 -29.21
CA ASP A 393 -5.26 12.08 -29.17
C ASP A 393 -4.65 13.04 -28.14
N GLY A 394 -4.67 12.62 -26.87
CA GLY A 394 -3.99 13.28 -25.78
C GLY A 394 -2.47 13.31 -25.97
N ILE A 395 -1.78 14.01 -25.07
CA ILE A 395 -0.33 13.91 -24.96
C ILE A 395 0.03 12.51 -24.46
N SER A 396 1.09 11.93 -25.02
CA SER A 396 1.61 10.64 -24.55
C SER A 396 1.84 10.65 -23.02
N PRO A 397 1.40 9.61 -22.28
CA PRO A 397 1.60 9.50 -20.84
C PRO A 397 3.08 9.55 -20.42
N LEU A 398 4.02 9.29 -21.35
CA LEU A 398 5.47 9.47 -21.12
C LEU A 398 5.84 10.93 -20.80
N TRP A 399 5.20 11.91 -21.44
CA TRP A 399 5.45 13.32 -21.14
C TRP A 399 5.01 13.70 -19.73
N PHE A 400 3.87 13.17 -19.28
CA PHE A 400 3.47 13.31 -17.88
C PHE A 400 4.47 12.63 -16.95
N ALA A 401 4.88 11.39 -17.23
CA ALA A 401 5.84 10.67 -16.41
C ALA A 401 7.17 11.44 -16.28
N LEU A 402 7.67 11.98 -17.38
CA LEU A 402 8.89 12.77 -17.41
C LEU A 402 8.75 14.10 -16.64
N ALA A 403 7.63 14.81 -16.82
CA ALA A 403 7.33 16.04 -16.09
C ALA A 403 7.23 15.80 -14.56
N LEU A 404 6.55 14.72 -14.16
CA LEU A 404 6.41 14.31 -12.76
C LEU A 404 7.77 13.94 -12.16
N ALA A 405 8.58 13.13 -12.85
CA ALA A 405 9.91 12.76 -12.42
C ALA A 405 10.86 13.97 -12.32
N GLY A 406 10.80 14.88 -13.29
CA GLY A 406 11.57 16.13 -13.30
C GLY A 406 11.21 17.04 -12.12
N SER A 407 9.91 17.19 -11.83
CA SER A 407 9.43 17.93 -10.66
C SER A 407 9.88 17.30 -9.35
N ALA A 408 9.80 15.97 -9.25
CA ALA A 408 10.27 15.23 -8.08
C ALA A 408 11.78 15.42 -7.85
N LEU A 409 12.60 15.35 -8.90
CA LEU A 409 14.03 15.60 -8.82
C LEU A 409 14.30 17.03 -8.37
N LEU A 410 13.63 18.01 -8.95
CA LEU A 410 13.83 19.42 -8.61
C LEU A 410 13.45 19.71 -7.16
N LEU A 411 12.31 19.20 -6.68
CA LEU A 411 11.93 19.26 -5.27
C LEU A 411 12.98 18.60 -4.37
N HIS A 412 13.50 17.44 -4.77
CA HIS A 412 14.52 16.75 -4.01
C HIS A 412 15.82 17.57 -3.92
N LEU A 413 16.27 18.16 -5.03
CA LEU A 413 17.49 18.98 -5.07
C LEU A 413 17.35 20.27 -4.25
N LEU A 414 16.20 20.94 -4.33
CA LEU A 414 15.95 22.21 -3.63
C LEU A 414 15.88 22.07 -2.11
N TYR A 415 15.34 20.94 -1.64
CA TYR A 415 14.97 20.72 -0.24
C TYR A 415 15.61 19.49 0.40
N SER A 416 16.60 18.85 -0.22
CA SER A 416 17.50 17.94 0.49
C SER A 416 18.46 18.75 1.37
N ALA A 417 18.72 18.28 2.59
CA ALA A 417 19.51 19.01 3.59
C ALA A 417 21.00 19.15 3.17
N PRO A 418 21.76 20.10 3.76
CA PRO A 418 23.18 20.28 3.45
C PRO A 418 24.02 19.01 3.63
N ARG A 419 25.05 18.89 2.79
CA ARG A 419 25.87 17.71 2.46
C ARG A 419 26.55 16.96 3.61
N GLU A 420 26.57 17.48 4.83
CA GLU A 420 27.55 17.04 5.84
C GLU A 420 27.27 15.67 6.49
N ARG A 421 26.07 15.10 6.37
CA ARG A 421 25.80 13.73 6.88
C ARG A 421 24.83 12.93 6.00
N ARG A 422 25.39 12.01 5.20
CA ARG A 422 24.82 10.78 4.55
C ARG A 422 24.46 10.78 3.05
N SER A 423 25.10 9.82 2.36
CA SER A 423 24.57 8.85 1.38
C SER A 423 23.56 9.30 0.31
N GLY A 424 23.67 10.54 -0.19
CA GLY A 424 22.84 11.05 -1.30
C GLY A 424 22.97 10.25 -2.61
N ARG A 425 24.05 9.46 -2.78
CA ARG A 425 24.35 8.73 -4.02
C ARG A 425 23.28 7.72 -4.43
N GLN A 426 22.61 7.04 -3.50
CA GLN A 426 21.63 6.00 -3.86
C GLN A 426 20.29 6.57 -4.37
N VAL A 427 19.80 7.66 -3.78
CA VAL A 427 18.54 8.31 -4.22
C VAL A 427 18.76 9.08 -5.51
N LEU A 428 19.93 9.73 -5.64
CA LEU A 428 20.32 10.41 -6.86
C LEU A 428 20.54 9.40 -7.99
N ALA A 429 21.19 8.26 -7.74
CA ALA A 429 21.35 7.19 -8.72
C ALA A 429 20.01 6.55 -9.13
N ALA A 430 19.08 6.32 -8.19
CA ALA A 430 17.75 5.82 -8.53
C ALA A 430 16.95 6.83 -9.36
N GLY A 431 16.99 8.12 -9.00
CA GLY A 431 16.36 9.18 -9.77
C GLY A 431 16.97 9.34 -11.16
N LEU A 432 18.30 9.28 -11.27
CA LEU A 432 19.02 9.34 -12.54
C LEU A 432 18.72 8.10 -13.40
N ALA A 433 18.66 6.91 -12.80
CA ALA A 433 18.29 5.68 -13.50
C ALA A 433 16.85 5.74 -14.03
N VAL A 434 15.89 6.26 -13.25
CA VAL A 434 14.50 6.48 -13.69
C VAL A 434 14.46 7.51 -14.82
N ILE A 435 15.20 8.62 -14.72
CA ILE A 435 15.29 9.62 -15.78
C ILE A 435 15.96 9.04 -17.03
N LEU A 436 17.00 8.21 -16.89
CA LEU A 436 17.68 7.58 -18.02
C LEU A 436 16.74 6.60 -18.74
N VAL A 437 16.02 5.76 -17.98
CA VAL A 437 15.01 4.84 -18.53
C VAL A 437 13.89 5.63 -19.22
N LEU A 438 13.39 6.70 -18.60
CA LEU A 438 12.36 7.57 -19.16
C LEU A 438 12.82 8.41 -20.35
N ALA A 439 14.11 8.74 -20.46
CA ALA A 439 14.68 9.47 -21.59
C ALA A 439 15.03 8.56 -22.77
N LEU A 440 15.23 7.26 -22.53
CA LEU A 440 15.50 6.26 -23.57
C LEU A 440 14.21 5.66 -24.17
N LEU A 441 13.09 5.67 -23.43
CA LEU A 441 11.78 5.20 -23.90
C LEU A 441 11.17 5.99 -25.09
N PRO A 442 11.27 7.34 -25.18
CA PRO A 442 10.73 8.12 -26.29
C PRO A 442 11.38 7.82 -27.64
N VAL A 443 12.62 7.31 -27.66
CA VAL A 443 13.30 6.89 -28.89
C VAL A 443 12.64 5.65 -29.49
N ALA A 444 11.99 4.81 -28.67
CA ALA A 444 11.21 3.67 -29.13
C ALA A 444 9.78 4.05 -29.56
N ASP A 445 9.20 5.11 -28.96
CA ASP A 445 7.82 5.55 -29.26
C ASP A 445 7.74 6.47 -30.51
N GLN A 446 8.87 7.02 -30.97
CA GLN A 446 8.95 7.75 -32.24
C GLN A 446 9.16 6.87 -33.47
N SER A 447 9.37 5.55 -33.32
CA SER A 447 9.25 4.65 -34.47
C SER A 447 7.77 4.44 -34.77
N ARG A 448 7.16 5.43 -35.43
CA ARG A 448 6.03 5.17 -36.31
C ARG A 448 6.52 4.13 -37.32
N GLY A 449 6.26 2.85 -37.05
CA GLY A 449 6.30 1.84 -38.10
C GLY A 449 5.47 2.35 -39.28
N PRO A 450 5.87 2.08 -40.53
CA PRO A 450 5.19 2.61 -41.70
C PRO A 450 3.71 2.28 -41.59
N SER A 451 2.89 3.33 -41.45
CA SER A 451 1.45 3.19 -41.53
C SER A 451 1.15 2.69 -42.94
N THR A 452 0.87 1.40 -43.09
CA THR A 452 0.22 0.86 -44.28
C THR A 452 -1.08 1.63 -44.44
N THR A 453 -1.08 2.62 -45.31
CA THR A 453 -2.30 3.28 -45.76
C THR A 453 -3.20 2.22 -46.38
N ARG A 454 -4.51 2.41 -46.28
CA ARG A 454 -5.51 1.48 -46.85
C ARG A 454 -5.28 1.21 -48.34
N ASP A 455 -4.57 2.10 -49.02
CA ASP A 455 -4.14 1.98 -50.42
C ASP A 455 -3.00 0.96 -50.62
N ALA A 456 -2.13 0.75 -49.63
CA ALA A 456 -1.05 -0.24 -49.68
C ALA A 456 -1.56 -1.70 -49.53
N CYS A 457 -2.80 -1.89 -49.06
CA CYS A 457 -3.45 -3.21 -48.98
C CYS A 457 -4.29 -3.54 -50.22
N ARG A 458 -4.31 -2.68 -51.25
CA ARG A 458 -5.08 -2.87 -52.49
C ARG A 458 -4.26 -3.26 -53.71
N SER A 459 -2.94 -3.41 -53.57
CA SER A 459 -2.06 -3.97 -54.62
C SER A 459 -1.87 -5.46 -54.42
#